data_AF-A0A533XKK6-F1
#
_entry.id   AF-A0A533XKK6-F1
#
_cell.length_a   1.000
_cell.length_b   1.000
_cell.length_c   1.000
_cell.angle_alpha   90.00
_cell.angle_beta   90.00
_cell.angle_gamma   90.00
#
_symmetry.space_group_name_H-M   'P 1'
#
loop_
_entity.id
_entity.type
_entity.pdbx_description
1 polymer ?
#
loop_
_entity_poly.entity_id
_entity_poly.type
_entity_poly.pdbx_seq_one_letter_code
_entity_poly.pdbx_strand_id
1 'polypeptide(L)'
;VHEGLLKKLLRHPYLQRRPPKSTGREEFGEEFLRGLLRAGPRPALAPADLLATVTAYTAQTIADARRFLPRRIDEVLICGGGARNATLMRMLQRAWDGTPVQPVETLGWDGRALEAVAFAVLAYQAKRGVPCNLPSVTGAARPVILGSITPGKNRRTTLSF
;
A
#
# COMPACT_ATOMS: atom_id res chain seq x y z
N VAL A 1 -16.20 9.14 13.86
CA VAL A 1 -14.71 9.09 13.91
C VAL A 1 -14.31 9.63 15.26
N HIS A 2 -13.48 8.90 16.00
CA HIS A 2 -13.03 9.32 17.33
C HIS A 2 -11.65 10.00 17.25
N GLU A 3 -11.65 11.34 17.31
CA GLU A 3 -10.46 12.18 17.08
C GLU A 3 -9.28 11.87 18.01
N GLY A 4 -9.54 11.63 19.30
CA GLY A 4 -8.47 11.32 20.25
C GLY A 4 -7.74 10.01 19.93
N LEU A 5 -8.47 9.03 19.39
CA LEU A 5 -7.92 7.73 19.01
C LEU A 5 -7.14 7.86 17.70
N LEU A 6 -7.70 8.59 16.73
CA LEU A 6 -7.02 8.89 15.47
C LEU A 6 -5.68 9.60 15.71
N LYS A 7 -5.65 10.65 16.55
CA LYS A 7 -4.42 11.35 16.92
C LYS A 7 -3.38 10.43 17.56
N LYS A 8 -3.81 9.49 18.40
CA LYS A 8 -2.92 8.48 19.01
C LYS A 8 -2.34 7.54 17.95
N LEU A 9 -3.18 7.04 17.04
CA LEU A 9 -2.77 6.15 15.96
C LEU A 9 -1.75 6.81 15.02
N LEU A 10 -1.95 8.08 14.66
CA LEU A 10 -1.04 8.83 13.78
C LEU A 10 0.35 9.09 14.39
N ARG A 11 0.54 8.84 15.69
CA ARG A 11 1.85 8.90 16.36
C ARG A 11 2.63 7.59 16.29
N HIS A 12 2.11 6.57 15.61
CA HIS A 12 2.75 5.27 15.52
C HIS A 12 4.19 5.37 14.94
N PRO A 13 5.22 4.78 15.58
CA PRO A 13 6.62 4.97 15.18
C PRO A 13 6.92 4.62 13.72
N TYR A 14 6.28 3.58 13.18
CA TYR A 14 6.42 3.19 11.77
C TYR A 14 6.15 4.34 10.78
N LEU A 15 5.20 5.23 11.10
CA LEU A 15 4.82 6.33 10.22
C LEU A 15 5.96 7.36 10.08
N GLN A 16 6.77 7.53 11.13
CA GLN A 16 7.87 8.49 11.17
C GLN A 16 9.13 7.99 10.45
N ARG A 17 9.27 6.68 10.24
CA ARG A 17 10.39 6.09 9.49
C ARG A 17 10.41 6.65 8.05
N ARG A 18 11.58 7.06 7.57
CA ARG A 18 11.79 7.46 6.16
C ARG A 18 11.84 6.22 5.25
N PRO A 19 11.41 6.31 3.98
CA PRO A 19 11.67 5.26 2.98
C PRO A 19 13.18 5.04 2.79
N PRO A 20 13.61 3.83 2.37
CA PRO A 20 12.80 2.66 2.02
C PRO A 20 12.20 1.97 3.27
N LYS A 21 10.92 1.61 3.21
CA LYS A 21 10.23 0.88 4.28
C LYS A 21 9.08 0.03 3.76
N SER A 22 8.83 -1.10 4.40
CA SER A 22 7.70 -1.99 4.17
C SER A 22 7.14 -2.48 5.50
N THR A 23 5.93 -3.02 5.47
CA THR A 23 5.23 -3.55 6.65
C THR A 23 4.15 -4.54 6.22
N GLY A 24 3.70 -5.37 7.16
CA GLY A 24 2.58 -6.27 7.00
C GLY A 24 1.85 -6.51 8.33
N ARG A 25 1.36 -7.74 8.49
CA ARG A 25 0.58 -8.16 9.66
C ARG A 25 1.42 -8.31 10.92
N GLU A 26 2.74 -8.38 10.78
CA GLU A 26 3.67 -8.36 11.90
C GLU A 26 3.64 -7.03 12.67
N GLU A 27 3.31 -5.92 12.00
CA GLU A 27 3.19 -4.60 12.64
C GLU A 27 1.72 -4.20 12.85
N PHE A 28 0.89 -4.35 11.81
CA PHE A 28 -0.51 -3.87 11.79
C PHE A 28 -1.53 -5.02 11.78
N GLY A 29 -1.22 -6.10 12.50
CA GLY A 29 -2.06 -7.29 12.60
C GLY A 29 -2.96 -7.34 13.84
N GLU A 30 -3.24 -8.56 14.27
CA GLU A 30 -4.16 -8.84 15.37
C GLU A 30 -3.67 -8.26 16.71
N GLU A 31 -2.37 -8.31 16.97
CA GLU A 31 -1.80 -7.77 18.21
C GLU A 31 -1.97 -6.25 18.29
N PHE A 32 -1.75 -5.53 17.18
CA PHE A 32 -2.01 -4.10 17.10
C PHE A 32 -3.48 -3.78 17.41
N LEU A 33 -4.42 -4.54 16.84
CA LEU A 33 -5.84 -4.37 17.13
C LEU A 33 -6.17 -4.66 18.60
N ARG A 34 -5.62 -5.74 19.17
CA ARG A 34 -5.81 -6.07 20.60
C ARG A 34 -5.23 -4.98 21.50
N GLY A 35 -4.07 -4.42 21.15
CA GLY A 35 -3.48 -3.26 21.82
C GLY A 35 -4.39 -2.04 21.75
N LEU A 36 -4.95 -1.76 20.58
CA LEU A 36 -5.88 -0.65 20.35
C LEU A 36 -7.14 -0.76 21.21
N LEU A 37 -7.75 -1.96 21.27
CA LEU A 37 -8.94 -2.23 22.05
C LEU A 37 -8.68 -2.13 23.57
N ARG A 38 -7.51 -2.58 24.03
CA ARG A 38 -7.11 -2.49 25.45
C ARG A 38 -6.84 -1.05 25.88
N ALA A 39 -6.11 -0.29 25.05
CA ALA A 39 -5.66 1.06 25.35
C ALA A 39 -6.57 2.16 24.77
N GLY A 40 -7.77 1.78 24.31
CA GLY A 40 -8.81 2.67 23.80
C GLY A 40 -9.52 3.45 24.91
N PRO A 41 -10.42 4.38 24.54
CA PRO A 41 -11.16 5.19 25.51
C PRO A 41 -12.10 4.34 26.37
N ARG A 42 -12.47 4.89 27.54
CA ARG A 42 -13.42 4.30 28.48
C ARG A 42 -14.57 5.30 28.71
N PRO A 43 -15.85 4.92 28.48
CA PRO A 43 -16.31 3.60 28.00
C PRO A 43 -15.81 3.28 26.57
N ALA A 44 -15.86 1.99 26.21
CA ALA A 44 -15.39 1.53 24.90
C ALA A 44 -16.19 2.20 23.77
N LEU A 45 -15.53 2.46 22.64
CA LEU A 45 -16.19 3.01 21.46
C LEU A 45 -17.20 2.00 20.88
N ALA A 46 -18.26 2.54 20.29
CA ALA A 46 -19.11 1.76 19.41
C ALA A 46 -18.26 1.16 18.26
N PRO A 47 -18.55 -0.08 17.82
CA PRO A 47 -17.82 -0.70 16.71
C PRO A 47 -17.80 0.16 15.43
N ALA A 48 -18.89 0.87 15.14
CA ALA A 48 -18.98 1.78 14.01
C ALA A 48 -17.98 2.94 14.10
N ASP A 49 -17.78 3.52 15.29
CA ASP A 49 -16.80 4.58 15.49
C ASP A 49 -15.38 4.06 15.40
N LEU A 50 -15.10 2.87 15.91
CA LEU A 50 -13.80 2.23 15.77
C LEU A 50 -13.47 2.01 14.28
N LEU A 51 -14.40 1.41 13.51
CA LEU A 51 -14.24 1.17 12.07
C LEU A 51 -14.06 2.47 11.28
N ALA A 52 -14.85 3.50 11.58
CA ALA A 52 -14.69 4.81 10.97
C ALA A 52 -13.32 5.43 11.31
N THR A 53 -12.84 5.26 12.54
CA THR A 53 -11.54 5.79 12.98
C THR A 53 -10.37 5.08 12.29
N VAL A 54 -10.38 3.75 12.19
CA VAL A 54 -9.31 3.02 11.50
C VAL A 54 -9.35 3.27 9.99
N THR A 55 -10.52 3.51 9.40
CA THR A 55 -10.65 3.93 8.00
C THR A 55 -10.04 5.31 7.78
N ALA A 56 -10.33 6.27 8.67
CA ALA A 56 -9.74 7.61 8.64
C ALA A 56 -8.22 7.57 8.85
N TYR A 57 -7.74 6.71 9.74
CA TYR A 57 -6.31 6.45 9.94
C TYR A 57 -5.63 5.97 8.65
N THR A 58 -6.23 5.00 7.95
CA THR A 58 -5.70 4.55 6.65
C THR A 58 -5.65 5.68 5.63
N ALA A 59 -6.72 6.46 5.48
CA ALA A 59 -6.75 7.57 4.53
C ALA A 59 -5.69 8.65 4.84
N GLN A 60 -5.58 9.04 6.11
CA GLN A 60 -4.62 10.06 6.55
C GLN A 60 -3.18 9.59 6.42
N THR A 61 -2.88 8.32 6.74
CA THR A 61 -1.51 7.79 6.62
C THR A 61 -1.04 7.72 5.16
N ILE A 62 -1.95 7.40 4.23
CA ILE A 62 -1.68 7.45 2.78
C ILE A 62 -1.41 8.89 2.34
N ALA A 63 -2.25 9.85 2.75
CA ALA A 63 -2.05 11.26 2.40
C ALA A 63 -0.76 11.83 3.02
N ASP A 64 -0.48 11.54 4.28
CA ASP A 64 0.70 12.02 5.00
C ASP A 64 2.01 11.50 4.39
N ALA A 65 1.98 10.34 3.71
CA ALA A 65 3.15 9.79 3.04
C ALA A 65 3.70 10.72 1.95
N ARG A 66 2.88 11.63 1.40
CA ARG A 66 3.32 12.64 0.41
C ARG A 66 4.47 13.52 0.91
N ARG A 67 4.65 13.66 2.23
CA ARG A 67 5.77 14.41 2.83
C ARG A 67 7.14 13.85 2.50
N PHE A 68 7.21 12.58 2.06
CA PHE A 68 8.46 11.94 1.66
C PHE A 68 8.73 12.07 0.15
N LEU A 69 7.80 12.64 -0.62
CA LEU A 69 7.93 12.79 -2.06
C LEU A 69 8.60 14.13 -2.39
N PRO A 70 9.52 14.16 -3.37
CA PRO A 70 10.29 15.37 -3.69
C PRO A 70 9.49 16.42 -4.46
N ARG A 71 8.26 16.08 -4.90
CA ARG A 71 7.42 16.93 -5.77
C ARG A 71 5.97 16.89 -5.30
N ARG A 72 5.23 17.93 -5.68
CA ARG A 72 3.77 17.96 -5.55
C ARG A 72 3.15 16.83 -6.37
N ILE A 73 2.02 16.32 -5.90
CA ILE A 73 1.27 15.25 -6.55
C ILE A 73 0.06 15.85 -7.26
N ASP A 74 0.01 15.62 -8.57
CA ASP A 74 -1.05 16.11 -9.45
C ASP A 74 -2.26 15.17 -9.46
N GLU A 75 -2.05 13.87 -9.21
CA GLU A 75 -3.10 12.86 -9.18
C GLU A 75 -2.70 11.66 -8.31
N VAL A 76 -3.68 11.01 -7.68
CA VAL A 76 -3.52 9.75 -6.95
C VAL A 76 -4.43 8.69 -7.53
N LEU A 77 -3.83 7.61 -8.02
CA LEU A 77 -4.53 6.44 -8.54
C LEU A 77 -4.57 5.33 -7.50
N ILE A 78 -5.77 4.85 -7.18
CA ILE A 78 -6.00 3.81 -6.17
C ILE A 78 -6.33 2.49 -6.85
N CYS A 79 -5.63 1.43 -6.45
CA CYS A 79 -5.89 0.06 -6.89
C CYS A 79 -6.16 -0.87 -5.68
N GLY A 80 -6.45 -2.15 -5.97
CA GLY A 80 -6.73 -3.15 -4.95
C GLY A 80 -8.11 -3.04 -4.31
N GLY A 81 -8.37 -3.88 -3.30
CA GLY A 81 -9.69 -3.98 -2.66
C GLY A 81 -10.20 -2.67 -2.03
N GLY A 82 -9.27 -1.82 -1.56
CA GLY A 82 -9.59 -0.54 -0.92
C GLY A 82 -10.29 0.46 -1.84
N ALA A 83 -10.03 0.42 -3.15
CA ALA A 83 -10.66 1.28 -4.14
C ALA A 83 -12.20 1.16 -4.17
N ARG A 84 -12.74 0.00 -3.76
CA ARG A 84 -14.19 -0.27 -3.70
C ARG A 84 -14.85 0.17 -2.40
N ASN A 85 -14.08 0.61 -1.41
CA ASN A 85 -14.62 1.17 -0.18
C ASN A 85 -14.94 2.65 -0.39
N ALA A 86 -16.21 2.95 -0.70
CA ALA A 86 -16.67 4.32 -0.94
C ALA A 86 -16.40 5.27 0.24
N THR A 87 -16.40 4.79 1.48
CA THR A 87 -16.07 5.60 2.66
C THR A 87 -14.58 5.93 2.69
N LEU A 88 -13.70 4.95 2.43
CA LEU A 88 -12.26 5.18 2.33
C LEU A 88 -11.92 6.15 1.20
N MET A 89 -12.52 5.98 0.01
CA MET A 89 -12.29 6.87 -1.13
C MET A 89 -12.71 8.31 -0.82
N ARG A 90 -13.87 8.53 -0.16
CA ARG A 90 -14.27 9.87 0.30
C ARG A 90 -13.30 10.45 1.33
N MET A 91 -12.80 9.65 2.26
CA MET A 91 -11.83 10.10 3.27
C MET A 91 -10.48 10.43 2.64
N LEU A 92 -10.01 9.63 1.66
CA LEU A 92 -8.82 9.93 0.88
C LEU A 92 -8.98 11.25 0.12
N GLN A 93 -10.07 11.42 -0.62
CA GLN A 93 -10.31 12.65 -1.39
C GLN A 93 -10.28 13.90 -0.50
N ARG A 94 -10.78 13.81 0.74
CA ARG A 94 -10.68 14.89 1.74
C ARG A 94 -9.24 15.09 2.24
N ALA A 95 -8.51 14.03 2.55
CA ALA A 95 -7.14 14.11 3.07
C ALA A 95 -6.12 14.64 2.04
N TRP A 96 -6.39 14.43 0.75
CA TRP A 96 -5.55 14.88 -0.36
C TRP A 96 -5.79 16.33 -0.79
N ASP A 97 -6.78 17.01 -0.20
CA ASP A 97 -6.99 18.46 -0.25
C ASP A 97 -6.81 19.07 -1.66
N GLY A 98 -7.73 18.74 -2.56
CA GLY A 98 -7.76 19.27 -3.93
C GLY A 98 -6.96 18.46 -4.95
N THR A 99 -6.03 17.58 -4.53
CA THR A 99 -5.46 16.59 -5.47
C THR A 99 -6.52 15.53 -5.81
N PRO A 100 -6.79 15.26 -7.10
CA PRO A 100 -7.70 14.19 -7.52
C PRO A 100 -7.27 12.82 -7.00
N VAL A 101 -8.21 12.08 -6.41
CA VAL A 101 -8.03 10.69 -6.01
C VAL A 101 -9.03 9.82 -6.75
N GLN A 102 -8.54 8.95 -7.64
CA GLN A 102 -9.39 8.17 -8.53
C GLN A 102 -9.01 6.68 -8.51
N PRO A 103 -9.98 5.78 -8.71
CA PRO A 103 -9.65 4.38 -8.94
C PRO A 103 -8.97 4.21 -10.31
N VAL A 104 -8.03 3.27 -10.44
CA VAL A 104 -7.33 2.97 -11.70
C VAL A 104 -8.26 2.56 -12.84
N GLU A 105 -9.48 2.11 -12.52
CA GLU A 105 -10.55 1.80 -13.45
C GLU A 105 -10.96 3.00 -14.32
N THR A 106 -10.76 4.24 -13.84
CA THR A 106 -10.97 5.46 -14.64
C THR A 106 -10.05 5.55 -15.84
N LEU A 107 -8.90 4.86 -15.80
CA LEU A 107 -7.94 4.75 -16.88
C LEU A 107 -8.14 3.47 -17.72
N GLY A 108 -9.21 2.72 -17.50
CA GLY A 108 -9.51 1.48 -18.21
C GLY A 108 -8.76 0.24 -17.70
N TRP A 109 -8.10 0.32 -16.54
CA TRP A 109 -7.40 -0.81 -15.93
C TRP A 109 -8.29 -1.60 -14.97
N ASP A 110 -8.12 -2.93 -14.93
CA ASP A 110 -8.67 -3.74 -13.84
C ASP A 110 -7.75 -3.66 -12.61
N GLY A 111 -8.19 -2.91 -11.58
CA GLY A 111 -7.43 -2.72 -10.35
C GLY A 111 -7.20 -4.00 -9.54
N ARG A 112 -7.94 -5.09 -9.81
CA ARG A 112 -7.70 -6.42 -9.21
C ARG A 112 -6.62 -7.20 -9.94
N ALA A 113 -6.45 -6.95 -11.24
CA ALA A 113 -5.48 -7.65 -12.06
C ALA A 113 -4.08 -7.04 -11.98
N LEU A 114 -3.94 -5.78 -11.56
CA LEU A 114 -2.66 -5.06 -11.56
C LEU A 114 -1.52 -5.80 -10.85
N GLU A 115 -1.77 -6.40 -9.68
CA GLU A 115 -0.73 -7.16 -8.97
C GLU A 115 -0.32 -8.42 -9.76
N ALA A 116 -1.29 -9.15 -10.32
CA ALA A 116 -1.01 -10.33 -11.14
C ALA A 116 -0.25 -9.97 -12.41
N VAL A 117 -0.61 -8.86 -13.07
CA VAL A 117 0.10 -8.32 -14.23
C VAL A 117 1.52 -7.91 -13.86
N ALA A 118 1.72 -7.28 -12.69
CA ALA A 118 3.05 -6.93 -12.20
C ALA A 118 3.93 -8.18 -12.06
N PHE A 119 3.42 -9.29 -11.50
CA PHE A 119 4.15 -10.56 -11.44
C PHE A 119 4.47 -11.14 -12.83
N ALA A 120 3.56 -11.02 -13.80
CA ALA A 120 3.83 -11.45 -15.17
C ALA A 120 4.97 -10.63 -15.80
N VAL A 121 5.00 -9.31 -15.56
CA VAL A 121 6.11 -8.44 -15.98
C VAL A 121 7.42 -8.83 -15.30
N LEU A 122 7.41 -9.10 -13.98
CA LEU A 122 8.61 -9.57 -13.26
C LEU A 122 9.14 -10.88 -13.86
N ALA A 123 8.27 -11.84 -14.17
CA ALA A 123 8.65 -13.11 -14.78
C ALA A 123 9.25 -12.91 -16.19
N TYR A 124 8.66 -12.03 -17.00
CA TYR A 124 9.20 -11.68 -18.32
C TYR A 124 10.59 -11.04 -18.23
N GLN A 125 10.78 -10.11 -17.28
CA GLN A 125 12.07 -9.47 -17.03
C GLN A 125 13.12 -10.48 -16.57
N ALA A 126 12.75 -11.40 -15.68
CA ALA A 126 13.62 -12.48 -15.22
C ALA A 126 14.06 -13.38 -16.37
N LYS A 127 13.12 -13.78 -17.24
CA LYS A 127 13.42 -14.55 -18.45
C LYS A 127 14.39 -13.81 -19.39
N ARG A 128 14.32 -12.49 -19.47
CA ARG A 128 15.22 -11.67 -20.30
C ARG A 128 16.55 -11.34 -19.63
N GLY A 129 16.77 -11.77 -18.38
CA GLY A 129 17.96 -11.39 -17.61
C GLY A 129 18.00 -9.90 -17.26
N VAL A 130 16.87 -9.22 -17.23
CA VAL A 130 16.79 -7.78 -16.96
C VAL A 130 16.37 -7.55 -15.49
N PRO A 131 17.16 -6.81 -14.70
CA PRO A 131 16.76 -6.38 -13.36
C PRO A 131 15.45 -5.60 -13.35
N CYS A 132 14.65 -5.79 -12.30
CA CYS A 132 13.34 -5.14 -12.15
C CYS A 132 13.11 -4.53 -10.76
N ASN A 133 14.00 -4.73 -9.80
CA ASN A 133 13.97 -3.93 -8.57
C ASN A 133 14.54 -2.53 -8.83
N LEU A 134 14.02 -1.56 -8.10
CA LEU A 134 14.59 -0.23 -8.01
C LEU A 134 15.27 -0.07 -6.65
N PRO A 135 16.61 0.02 -6.58
CA PRO A 135 17.35 0.33 -5.35
C PRO A 135 16.81 1.54 -4.59
N SER A 136 16.38 2.58 -5.31
CA SER A 136 15.77 3.78 -4.73
C SER A 136 14.44 3.53 -4.01
N VAL A 137 13.74 2.43 -4.32
CA VAL A 137 12.48 2.03 -3.68
C VAL A 137 12.72 1.01 -2.57
N THR A 138 13.59 0.03 -2.80
CA THR A 138 13.76 -1.13 -1.90
C THR A 138 14.91 -0.98 -0.90
N GLY A 139 15.87 -0.08 -1.16
CA GLY A 139 17.12 0.00 -0.40
C GLY A 139 18.15 -1.06 -0.77
N ALA A 140 17.93 -1.83 -1.83
CA ALA A 140 18.91 -2.81 -2.30
C ALA A 140 20.21 -2.11 -2.74
N ALA A 141 21.37 -2.73 -2.50
CA ALA A 141 22.67 -2.15 -2.86
C ALA A 141 22.87 -1.98 -4.39
N ARG A 142 22.19 -2.79 -5.20
CA ARG A 142 22.25 -2.74 -6.66
C ARG A 142 20.99 -3.33 -7.31
N PRO A 143 20.73 -3.04 -8.60
CA PRO A 143 19.75 -3.78 -9.38
C PRO A 143 20.12 -5.26 -9.48
N VAL A 144 19.13 -6.14 -9.38
CA VAL A 144 19.22 -7.60 -9.46
C VAL A 144 18.04 -8.16 -10.23
N ILE A 145 18.25 -9.31 -10.88
CA ILE A 145 17.16 -10.09 -11.46
C ILE A 145 16.36 -10.69 -10.30
N LEU A 146 15.05 -10.49 -10.30
CA LEU A 146 14.16 -11.03 -9.27
C LEU A 146 13.57 -12.38 -9.70
N GLY A 147 13.29 -13.22 -8.70
CA GLY A 147 12.63 -14.52 -8.90
C GLY A 147 13.59 -15.67 -9.17
N SER A 148 13.01 -16.84 -9.44
CA SER A 148 13.70 -18.07 -9.79
C SER A 148 12.93 -18.77 -10.92
N ILE A 149 13.65 -19.33 -11.89
CA ILE A 149 13.06 -20.04 -13.02
C ILE A 149 13.02 -21.53 -12.68
N THR A 150 11.81 -22.08 -12.56
CA THR A 150 11.58 -23.51 -12.44
C THR A 150 11.26 -24.10 -13.83
N PRO A 151 12.14 -24.91 -14.44
CA PRO A 151 11.94 -25.40 -15.81
C PRO A 151 10.70 -26.31 -15.94
N GLY A 152 9.76 -25.91 -16.79
CA GLY A 152 8.63 -26.74 -17.19
C GLY A 152 8.94 -27.69 -18.35
N LYS A 153 7.93 -28.42 -18.82
CA LYS A 153 8.04 -29.32 -20.00
C LYS A 153 8.48 -28.59 -21.27
N ASN A 154 8.15 -27.31 -21.39
CA ASN A 154 8.47 -26.45 -22.52
C ASN A 154 9.84 -25.74 -22.43
N ARG A 155 10.71 -26.13 -21.49
CA ARG A 155 12.00 -25.43 -21.26
C ARG A 155 12.86 -25.22 -22.52
N ARG A 156 12.80 -26.13 -23.49
CA ARG A 156 13.58 -26.04 -24.74
C ARG A 156 13.13 -24.88 -25.64
N THR A 157 11.85 -24.51 -25.60
CA THR A 157 11.32 -23.40 -26.39
C THR A 157 11.25 -22.09 -25.61
N THR A 158 11.22 -22.15 -24.27
CA THR A 158 11.05 -20.96 -23.43
C THR A 158 12.34 -20.42 -22.81
N LEU A 159 13.42 -21.20 -22.74
CA LEU A 159 14.71 -20.79 -22.14
C LEU A 159 15.88 -20.83 -23.14
N SER A 160 15.60 -20.79 -24.45
CA SER A 160 16.63 -20.50 -25.44
C SER A 160 17.01 -19.02 -25.32
N PHE A 161 18.20 -18.76 -24.78
CA PHE A 161 18.82 -17.43 -24.70
C PHE A 161 19.59 -17.13 -25.98
#